data_AF-A0A4P5T4L6-F1
#
_entry.id   AF-A0A4P5T4L6-F1
#
_cell.length_a   1.000
_cell.length_b   1.000
_cell.length_c   1.000
_cell.angle_alpha   90.00
_cell.angle_beta   90.00
_cell.angle_gamma   90.00
#
_symmetry.space_group_name_H-M   'P 1'
#
loop_
_entity.id
_entity.type
_entity.pdbx_description
1 polymer ?
#
loop_
_entity_poly.entity_id
_entity_poly.type
_entity_poly.pdbx_seq_one_letter_code
_entity_poly.pdbx_strand_id
1 'polypeptide(L)'
;MAAQITGSVGLAGSANIGEECAMFEAIHGSAPRRAGQNVANPSGLLQGAVMMLNHIGQTDVAEKVQNAWLKTLEDGVHTYDIYKDGTSHEKVGTKEFAQAVISRLGQSPNILKSVSYSNNSIMHLPAYKRKAPQKKDLVGVDLFVHWTGTDPNELAASVKKIESSDVQLTMITNRGIKVWPDGFKETFCTDHWRCRFKPVAGKKLEKEHIIQLLQDALNHKIDSIKTENLYEFDGVAKYSLGQGQ
;
A
#
# COMPACT_ATOMS: atom_id res chain seq x y z
N MET A 1 -9.93 8.14 -6.00
CA MET A 1 -10.88 7.96 -7.13
C MET A 1 -12.33 8.13 -6.67
N ALA A 2 -12.85 7.30 -5.76
CA ALA A 2 -14.24 7.39 -5.29
C ALA A 2 -14.64 8.78 -4.75
N ALA A 3 -13.82 9.38 -3.87
CA ALA A 3 -14.11 10.72 -3.31
C ALA A 3 -14.13 11.85 -4.35
N GLN A 4 -13.38 11.72 -5.44
CA GLN A 4 -13.40 12.72 -6.52
C GLN A 4 -14.68 12.59 -7.36
N ILE A 5 -15.18 11.35 -7.55
CA ILE A 5 -16.41 11.08 -8.28
C ILE A 5 -17.63 11.64 -7.52
N THR A 6 -17.60 11.64 -6.19
CA THR A 6 -18.67 12.18 -5.33
C THR A 6 -18.66 13.71 -5.21
N GLY A 7 -17.75 14.41 -5.89
CA GLY A 7 -17.76 15.87 -6.03
C GLY A 7 -16.51 16.57 -5.51
N SER A 8 -15.85 16.07 -4.46
CA SER A 8 -14.59 16.64 -3.98
C SER A 8 -13.84 15.70 -3.02
N VAL A 9 -12.51 15.64 -3.14
CA VAL A 9 -11.64 14.97 -2.15
C VAL A 9 -11.81 15.60 -0.76
N GLY A 10 -12.18 16.89 -0.68
CA GLY A 10 -12.41 17.63 0.55
C GLY A 10 -13.60 17.14 1.38
N LEU A 11 -14.42 16.22 0.85
CA LEU A 11 -15.62 15.69 1.49
C LEU A 11 -15.38 14.41 2.30
N ALA A 12 -14.29 13.70 2.07
CA ALA A 12 -14.12 12.34 2.59
C ALA A 12 -13.22 12.30 3.83
N GLY A 13 -13.73 11.67 4.88
CA GLY A 13 -12.96 11.21 6.04
C GLY A 13 -12.47 9.78 5.87
N SER A 14 -11.56 9.36 6.75
CA SER A 14 -11.08 7.99 6.89
C SER A 14 -10.88 7.61 8.35
N ALA A 15 -10.88 6.30 8.60
CA ALA A 15 -10.59 5.71 9.89
C ALA A 15 -9.56 4.59 9.73
N ASN A 16 -8.48 4.67 10.51
CA ASN A 16 -7.49 3.62 10.69
C ASN A 16 -7.78 2.98 12.04
N ILE A 17 -8.34 1.76 12.04
CA ILE A 17 -8.78 1.08 13.26
C ILE A 17 -7.84 -0.09 13.56
N GLY A 18 -7.17 -0.04 14.70
CA GLY A 18 -6.29 -1.09 15.21
C GLY A 18 -6.73 -1.60 16.58
N GLU A 19 -6.16 -2.71 17.02
CA GLU A 19 -6.53 -3.38 18.28
C GLU A 19 -6.32 -2.47 19.50
N GLU A 20 -5.25 -1.70 19.52
CA GLU A 20 -4.86 -0.84 20.64
C GLU A 20 -5.27 0.63 20.45
N CYS A 21 -5.38 1.08 19.20
CA CYS A 21 -5.65 2.48 18.89
C CYS A 21 -6.43 2.65 17.58
N ALA A 22 -7.18 3.74 17.50
CA ALA A 22 -7.85 4.19 16.30
C ALA A 22 -7.45 5.63 15.95
N MET A 23 -7.28 5.92 14.67
CA MET A 23 -6.96 7.26 14.15
C MET A 23 -7.97 7.66 13.08
N PHE A 24 -8.52 8.87 13.22
CA PHE A 24 -9.53 9.41 12.32
C PHE A 24 -9.01 10.69 11.68
N GLU A 25 -9.08 10.75 10.35
CA GLU A 25 -8.45 11.83 9.59
C GLU A 25 -9.23 12.14 8.31
N ALA A 26 -8.84 13.21 7.63
CA ALA A 26 -9.30 13.45 6.26
C ALA A 26 -8.47 12.60 5.29
N ILE A 27 -9.05 12.17 4.16
CA ILE A 27 -8.27 11.44 3.16
C ILE A 27 -7.27 12.32 2.40
N HIS A 28 -7.46 13.63 2.43
CA HIS A 28 -6.64 14.58 1.67
C HIS A 28 -5.37 14.95 2.43
N GLY A 29 -4.32 15.31 1.67
CA GLY A 29 -3.07 15.82 2.24
C GLY A 29 -3.14 17.28 2.71
N SER A 30 -1.97 17.86 2.97
CA SER A 30 -1.80 19.21 3.55
C SER A 30 -2.19 20.38 2.63
N ALA A 31 -2.35 20.14 1.33
CA ALA A 31 -2.64 21.15 0.30
C ALA A 31 -1.87 22.49 0.51
N PRO A 32 -0.52 22.50 0.48
CA PRO A 32 0.27 23.65 0.93
C PRO A 32 -0.06 24.97 0.23
N ARG A 33 -0.46 24.91 -1.05
CA ARG A 33 -0.87 26.08 -1.83
C ARG A 33 -2.11 26.81 -1.29
N ARG A 34 -2.87 26.22 -0.35
CA ARG A 34 -4.10 26.77 0.24
C ARG A 34 -3.96 27.07 1.74
N ALA A 35 -2.80 26.79 2.33
CA ALA A 35 -2.56 27.04 3.75
C ALA A 35 -2.70 28.53 4.07
N GLY A 36 -3.38 28.84 5.19
CA GLY A 36 -3.55 30.22 5.67
C GLY A 36 -4.55 31.09 4.90
N GLN A 37 -5.17 30.58 3.82
CA GLN A 37 -6.01 31.40 2.94
C GLN A 37 -7.51 31.39 3.29
N ASN A 38 -7.93 30.63 4.31
CA ASN A 38 -9.36 30.47 4.67
C ASN A 38 -10.24 29.93 3.51
N VAL A 39 -9.69 29.12 2.60
CA VAL A 39 -10.43 28.55 1.46
C VAL A 39 -10.55 27.03 1.49
N ALA A 40 -9.93 26.35 2.47
CA ALA A 40 -9.99 24.90 2.54
C ALA A 40 -11.40 24.43 2.93
N ASN A 41 -11.84 23.33 2.34
CA ASN A 41 -13.06 22.64 2.76
C ASN A 41 -12.74 21.77 4.00
N PRO A 42 -13.31 22.06 5.18
CA PRO A 42 -13.02 21.29 6.39
C PRO A 42 -13.82 19.99 6.48
N SER A 43 -14.68 19.69 5.50
CA SER A 43 -15.64 18.57 5.58
C SER A 43 -14.97 17.22 5.78
N GLY A 44 -13.85 16.92 5.14
CA GLY A 44 -13.16 15.64 5.27
C GLY A 44 -12.69 15.37 6.70
N LEU A 45 -12.13 16.40 7.36
CA LEU A 45 -11.72 16.29 8.76
C LEU A 45 -12.93 16.19 9.69
N LEU A 46 -14.00 16.94 9.39
CA LEU A 46 -15.26 16.85 10.13
C LEU A 46 -15.88 15.44 10.03
N GLN A 47 -15.88 14.83 8.85
CA GLN A 47 -16.34 13.46 8.67
C GLN A 47 -15.47 12.46 9.43
N GLY A 48 -14.14 12.64 9.45
CA GLY A 48 -13.25 11.88 10.33
C GLY A 48 -13.65 12.00 11.81
N ALA A 49 -13.94 13.22 12.28
CA ALA A 49 -14.42 13.44 13.65
C ALA A 49 -15.78 12.79 13.93
N VAL A 50 -16.71 12.79 12.97
CA VAL A 50 -18.00 12.06 13.09
C VAL A 50 -17.76 10.56 13.24
N MET A 51 -16.86 9.98 12.44
CA MET A 51 -16.47 8.57 12.57
C MET A 51 -15.85 8.27 13.94
N MET A 52 -15.01 9.18 14.46
CA MET A 52 -14.42 9.09 15.79
C MET A 52 -15.49 9.09 16.88
N LEU A 53 -16.44 10.03 16.82
CA LEU A 53 -17.54 10.14 17.79
C LEU A 53 -18.37 8.85 17.83
N ASN A 54 -18.69 8.28 16.67
CA ASN A 54 -19.34 6.97 16.60
C ASN A 54 -18.49 5.86 17.24
N HIS A 55 -17.18 5.86 16.97
CA HIS A 55 -16.26 4.85 17.51
C HIS A 55 -16.16 4.89 19.04
N ILE A 56 -16.16 6.07 19.66
CA ILE A 56 -16.10 6.24 21.12
C ILE A 56 -17.48 6.20 21.80
N GLY A 57 -18.54 5.84 21.06
CA GLY A 57 -19.90 5.70 21.60
C GLY A 57 -20.66 7.01 21.80
N GLN A 58 -20.19 8.12 21.23
CA GLN A 58 -20.90 9.41 21.22
C GLN A 58 -21.77 9.58 19.97
N THR A 59 -22.60 8.57 19.70
CA THR A 59 -23.48 8.48 18.51
C THR A 59 -24.46 9.64 18.41
N ASP A 60 -25.05 10.08 19.53
CA ASP A 60 -25.96 11.24 19.56
C ASP A 60 -25.26 12.55 19.13
N VAL A 61 -23.98 12.71 19.48
CA VAL A 61 -23.18 13.89 19.08
C VAL A 61 -22.79 13.78 17.61
N ALA A 62 -22.37 12.59 17.17
CA ALA A 62 -22.06 12.31 15.77
C ALA A 62 -23.26 12.61 14.86
N GLU A 63 -24.45 12.16 15.25
CA GLU A 63 -25.71 12.38 14.53
C GLU A 63 -26.03 13.87 14.42
N LYS A 64 -25.95 14.62 15.51
CA LYS A 64 -26.18 16.07 15.54
C LYS A 64 -25.22 16.82 14.61
N VAL A 65 -23.93 16.51 14.68
CA VAL A 65 -22.89 17.18 13.87
C VAL A 65 -23.07 16.87 12.38
N GLN A 66 -23.31 15.61 12.04
CA GLN A 66 -23.41 15.21 10.64
C GLN A 66 -24.71 15.69 9.99
N ASN A 67 -25.84 15.66 10.70
CA ASN A 67 -27.09 16.22 10.18
C ASN A 67 -26.99 17.74 9.97
N ALA A 68 -26.33 18.46 10.89
CA ALA A 68 -26.05 19.88 10.71
C ALA A 68 -25.18 20.15 9.47
N TRP A 69 -24.15 19.33 9.25
CA TRP A 69 -23.30 19.41 8.06
C TRP A 69 -24.08 19.11 6.76
N LEU A 70 -24.91 18.07 6.74
CA LEU A 70 -25.80 17.77 5.61
C LEU A 70 -26.76 18.93 5.34
N LYS A 71 -27.35 19.51 6.39
CA LYS A 71 -28.22 20.69 6.26
C LYS A 71 -27.50 21.90 5.69
N THR A 72 -26.23 22.13 6.05
CA THR A 72 -25.40 23.21 5.47
C THR A 72 -25.22 23.05 3.97
N LEU A 73 -24.92 21.83 3.51
CA LEU A 73 -24.78 21.52 2.09
C LEU A 73 -26.13 21.65 1.36
N GLU A 74 -27.21 21.16 1.96
CA GLU A 74 -28.56 21.28 1.40
C GLU A 74 -29.00 22.74 1.22
N ASP A 75 -28.66 23.61 2.17
CA ASP A 75 -28.91 25.06 2.10
C ASP A 75 -28.01 25.78 1.09
N GLY A 76 -27.13 25.06 0.40
CA GLY A 76 -26.28 25.59 -0.64
C GLY A 76 -25.13 26.47 -0.14
N VAL A 77 -24.76 26.36 1.15
CA VAL A 77 -23.58 27.03 1.71
C VAL A 77 -22.37 26.17 1.44
N HIS A 78 -21.55 26.55 0.46
CA HIS A 78 -20.49 25.69 -0.09
C HIS A 78 -19.12 26.37 -0.10
N THR A 79 -18.08 25.58 0.14
CA THR A 79 -16.70 25.98 -0.15
C THR A 79 -16.39 25.87 -1.64
N TYR A 80 -15.27 26.46 -2.07
CA TYR A 80 -14.96 26.65 -3.50
C TYR A 80 -14.98 25.37 -4.36
N ASP A 81 -14.70 24.23 -3.75
CA ASP A 81 -14.57 22.92 -4.38
C ASP A 81 -15.91 22.23 -4.64
N ILE A 82 -16.98 22.67 -3.97
CA ILE A 82 -18.36 22.18 -4.15
C ILE A 82 -19.23 23.24 -4.82
N TYR A 83 -18.90 24.53 -4.60
CA TYR A 83 -19.67 25.65 -5.12
C TYR A 83 -19.87 25.54 -6.64
N LYS A 84 -21.12 25.64 -7.07
CA LYS A 84 -21.55 25.66 -8.46
C LYS A 84 -22.60 26.75 -8.65
N ASP A 85 -22.35 27.62 -9.62
CA ASP A 85 -23.28 28.69 -9.99
C ASP A 85 -24.64 28.12 -10.42
N GLY A 86 -25.72 28.77 -10.01
CA GLY A 86 -27.10 28.34 -10.26
C GLY A 86 -27.59 27.15 -9.41
N THR A 87 -26.74 26.50 -8.61
CA THR A 87 -27.16 25.43 -7.67
C THR A 87 -26.79 25.73 -6.22
N SER A 88 -25.66 26.41 -5.99
CA SER A 88 -25.24 26.85 -4.65
C SER A 88 -25.85 28.21 -4.32
N HIS A 89 -26.18 28.43 -3.06
CA HIS A 89 -26.69 29.69 -2.57
C HIS A 89 -25.55 30.66 -2.22
N GLU A 90 -24.51 30.17 -1.54
CA GLU A 90 -23.42 31.01 -1.04
C GLU A 90 -22.07 30.30 -1.14
N LYS A 91 -21.04 31.05 -1.58
CA LYS A 91 -19.65 30.60 -1.55
C LYS A 91 -18.96 31.14 -0.30
N VAL A 92 -18.50 30.25 0.56
CA VAL A 92 -17.89 30.61 1.86
C VAL A 92 -16.45 30.12 2.01
N GLY A 93 -15.71 30.73 2.93
CA GLY A 93 -14.41 30.28 3.40
C GLY A 93 -14.49 29.19 4.48
N THR A 94 -13.34 28.72 4.96
CA THR A 94 -13.25 27.63 5.95
C THR A 94 -13.97 27.98 7.25
N LYS A 95 -13.72 29.18 7.79
CA LYS A 95 -14.29 29.64 9.07
C LYS A 95 -15.79 29.85 8.97
N GLU A 96 -16.23 30.45 7.87
CA GLU A 96 -17.63 30.77 7.62
C GLU A 96 -18.44 29.49 7.38
N PHE A 97 -17.87 28.50 6.67
CA PHE A 97 -18.47 27.17 6.55
C PHE A 97 -18.63 26.49 7.92
N ALA A 98 -17.60 26.54 8.78
CA ALA A 98 -17.70 26.00 10.13
C ALA A 98 -18.79 26.68 10.96
N GLN A 99 -18.89 28.01 10.90
CA GLN A 99 -19.95 28.77 11.58
C GLN A 99 -21.34 28.39 11.06
N ALA A 100 -21.48 28.16 9.74
CA ALA A 100 -22.72 27.74 9.11
C ALA A 100 -23.16 26.33 9.56
N VAL A 101 -22.20 25.41 9.78
CA VAL A 101 -22.49 24.10 10.38
C VAL A 101 -22.91 24.26 11.84
N ILE A 102 -22.22 25.09 12.62
CA ILE A 102 -22.55 25.32 14.04
C ILE A 102 -23.97 25.89 14.20
N SER A 103 -24.39 26.85 13.36
CA SER A 103 -25.73 27.44 13.43
C SER A 103 -26.87 26.47 13.09
N ARG A 104 -26.54 25.32 12.49
CA ARG A 104 -27.48 24.27 12.10
C ARG A 104 -27.48 23.07 13.04
N LEU A 105 -26.74 23.11 14.14
CA LEU A 105 -26.80 22.06 15.15
C LEU A 105 -28.23 21.88 15.67
N GLY A 106 -28.70 20.64 15.68
CA GLY A 106 -30.08 20.28 16.04
C GLY A 106 -31.09 20.34 14.89
N GLN A 107 -30.67 20.74 13.68
CA GLN A 107 -31.48 20.68 12.48
C GLN A 107 -31.18 19.40 11.68
N SER A 108 -32.12 19.01 10.82
CA SER A 108 -31.96 17.89 9.88
C SER A 108 -32.18 18.35 8.44
N PRO A 109 -31.47 17.75 7.47
CA PRO A 109 -31.77 17.96 6.05
C PRO A 109 -33.17 17.45 5.69
N ASN A 110 -33.81 18.09 4.71
CA ASN A 110 -35.13 17.73 4.18
C ASN A 110 -35.05 16.94 2.86
N ILE A 111 -34.03 17.22 2.04
CA ILE A 111 -33.79 16.62 0.72
C ILE A 111 -32.70 15.56 0.82
N LEU A 112 -31.57 15.88 1.43
CA LEU A 112 -30.52 14.91 1.72
C LEU A 112 -31.02 13.95 2.80
N LYS A 113 -30.65 12.68 2.69
CA LYS A 113 -31.02 11.68 3.68
C LYS A 113 -30.34 12.00 5.01
N SER A 114 -31.14 12.28 6.05
CA SER A 114 -30.63 12.42 7.41
C SER A 114 -29.99 11.12 7.89
N VAL A 115 -29.01 11.26 8.78
CA VAL A 115 -28.37 10.12 9.43
C VAL A 115 -29.04 9.84 10.77
N SER A 116 -29.08 8.57 11.15
CA SER A 116 -29.29 8.18 12.53
C SER A 116 -28.38 7.02 12.91
N TYR A 117 -27.77 7.11 14.09
CA TYR A 117 -26.79 6.14 14.57
C TYR A 117 -27.36 5.31 15.71
N SER A 118 -27.21 3.98 15.64
CA SER A 118 -27.65 3.09 16.70
C SER A 118 -26.77 3.24 17.94
N ASN A 119 -27.39 3.48 19.09
CA ASN A 119 -26.71 3.40 20.39
C ASN A 119 -26.36 1.93 20.66
N ASN A 120 -25.06 1.63 20.89
CA ASN A 120 -24.50 0.35 21.37
C ASN A 120 -23.80 -0.59 20.39
N SER A 121 -22.98 -0.11 19.46
CA SER A 121 -22.03 -1.01 18.79
C SER A 121 -20.59 -0.53 18.96
N ILE A 122 -19.97 -0.95 20.07
CA ILE A 122 -18.52 -0.93 20.21
C ILE A 122 -17.97 -1.92 19.18
N MET A 123 -17.12 -1.44 18.28
CA MET A 123 -16.45 -2.30 17.32
C MET A 123 -15.42 -3.16 18.06
N HIS A 124 -15.68 -4.46 18.19
CA HIS A 124 -14.69 -5.41 18.68
C HIS A 124 -13.85 -5.91 17.51
N LEU A 125 -12.59 -5.47 17.45
CA LEU A 125 -11.64 -6.04 16.50
C LEU A 125 -11.20 -7.43 16.97
N PRO A 126 -11.16 -8.43 16.08
CA PRO A 126 -10.62 -9.73 16.43
C PRO A 126 -9.11 -9.59 16.68
N ALA A 127 -8.66 -10.01 17.85
CA ALA A 127 -7.22 -10.08 18.15
C ALA A 127 -6.53 -10.99 17.13
N TYR A 128 -5.41 -10.53 16.58
CA TYR A 128 -4.65 -11.35 15.64
C TYR A 128 -4.10 -12.59 16.35
N LYS A 129 -4.48 -13.78 15.85
CA LYS A 129 -3.93 -15.04 16.33
C LYS A 129 -2.76 -15.46 15.44
N ARG A 130 -1.55 -15.40 16.00
CA ARG A 130 -0.34 -15.89 15.32
C ARG A 130 -0.51 -17.36 14.94
N LYS A 131 -0.27 -17.69 13.67
CA LYS A 131 -0.28 -19.07 13.20
C LYS A 131 0.87 -19.86 13.83
N ALA A 132 0.66 -21.17 13.98
CA ALA A 132 1.71 -22.07 14.44
C ALA A 132 2.95 -21.98 13.53
N PRO A 133 4.17 -22.10 14.08
CA PRO A 133 5.38 -22.17 13.28
C PRO A 133 5.30 -23.33 12.27
N GLN A 134 5.71 -23.07 11.03
CA GLN A 134 5.83 -24.08 9.98
C GLN A 134 7.29 -24.53 9.87
N LYS A 135 7.53 -25.75 9.40
CA LYS A 135 8.88 -26.22 9.09
C LYS A 135 9.42 -25.41 7.92
N LYS A 136 10.51 -24.69 8.14
CA LYS A 136 11.14 -23.79 7.16
C LYS A 136 12.41 -24.42 6.60
N ASP A 137 12.38 -24.78 5.32
CA ASP A 137 13.50 -25.41 4.61
C ASP A 137 14.09 -24.45 3.57
N LEU A 138 15.41 -24.26 3.57
CA LEU A 138 16.13 -23.46 2.57
C LEU A 138 16.34 -24.29 1.30
N VAL A 139 15.79 -23.85 0.18
CA VAL A 139 15.77 -24.63 -1.08
C VAL A 139 16.40 -23.91 -2.27
N GLY A 140 16.91 -22.70 -2.07
CA GLY A 140 17.57 -21.92 -3.10
C GLY A 140 17.93 -20.51 -2.61
N VAL A 141 18.64 -19.77 -3.46
CA VAL A 141 18.92 -18.35 -3.25
C VAL A 141 18.88 -17.63 -4.60
N ASP A 142 18.21 -16.48 -4.65
CA ASP A 142 18.32 -15.55 -5.76
C ASP A 142 19.43 -14.55 -5.44
N LEU A 143 20.48 -14.55 -6.26
CA LEU A 143 21.55 -13.55 -6.25
C LEU A 143 21.23 -12.48 -7.31
N PHE A 144 21.11 -11.23 -6.88
CA PHE A 144 20.88 -10.12 -7.80
C PHE A 144 22.19 -9.44 -8.15
N VAL A 145 22.42 -9.23 -9.44
CA VAL A 145 23.69 -8.78 -9.98
C VAL A 145 23.49 -7.51 -10.81
N HIS A 146 24.37 -6.53 -10.62
CA HIS A 146 24.54 -5.42 -11.56
C HIS A 146 25.50 -5.84 -12.67
N TRP A 147 25.04 -5.78 -13.92
CA TRP A 147 25.89 -6.09 -15.07
C TRP A 147 25.38 -5.35 -16.31
N THR A 148 26.26 -4.59 -16.95
CA THR A 148 25.91 -3.70 -18.06
C THR A 148 25.91 -4.37 -19.44
N GLY A 149 26.26 -5.66 -19.51
CA GLY A 149 26.19 -6.43 -20.75
C GLY A 149 24.75 -6.73 -21.16
N THR A 150 24.58 -7.23 -22.38
CA THR A 150 23.26 -7.39 -23.01
C THR A 150 22.89 -8.85 -23.30
N ASP A 151 23.85 -9.77 -23.36
CA ASP A 151 23.60 -11.19 -23.61
C ASP A 151 23.47 -11.99 -22.28
N PRO A 152 22.28 -12.52 -21.95
CA PRO A 152 22.10 -13.37 -20.77
C PRO A 152 23.00 -14.60 -20.73
N ASN A 153 23.44 -15.11 -21.88
CA ASN A 153 24.34 -16.26 -21.95
C ASN A 153 25.76 -15.92 -21.50
N GLU A 154 26.23 -14.72 -21.81
CA GLU A 154 27.52 -14.21 -21.30
C GLU A 154 27.47 -14.02 -19.79
N LEU A 155 26.37 -13.45 -19.28
CA LEU A 155 26.15 -13.35 -17.84
C LEU A 155 26.10 -14.73 -17.20
N ALA A 156 25.37 -15.68 -17.78
CA ALA A 156 25.32 -17.05 -17.27
C ALA A 156 26.70 -17.71 -17.26
N ALA A 157 27.52 -17.53 -18.30
CA ALA A 157 28.88 -18.05 -18.33
C ALA A 157 29.77 -17.44 -17.24
N SER A 158 29.57 -16.15 -16.90
CA SER A 158 30.27 -15.49 -15.79
C SER A 158 29.79 -16.02 -14.43
N VAL A 159 28.47 -16.04 -14.21
CA VAL A 159 27.81 -16.45 -12.97
C VAL A 159 27.95 -17.95 -12.70
N LYS A 160 28.15 -18.77 -13.72
CA LYS A 160 28.47 -20.20 -13.52
C LYS A 160 29.83 -20.44 -12.87
N LYS A 161 30.75 -19.48 -12.93
CA LYS A 161 32.08 -19.61 -12.29
C LYS A 161 31.99 -19.65 -10.76
N ILE A 162 30.88 -19.20 -10.20
CA ILE A 162 30.63 -19.20 -8.75
C ILE A 162 29.76 -20.38 -8.29
N GLU A 163 29.47 -21.34 -9.19
CA GLU A 163 28.85 -22.60 -8.80
C GLU A 163 29.79 -23.44 -7.92
N SER A 164 29.22 -24.34 -7.13
CA SER A 164 29.96 -25.30 -6.30
C SER A 164 29.46 -26.72 -6.53
N SER A 165 30.09 -27.70 -5.88
CA SER A 165 29.63 -29.10 -5.89
C SER A 165 28.20 -29.28 -5.37
N ASP A 166 27.70 -28.33 -4.58
CA ASP A 166 26.43 -28.44 -3.87
C ASP A 166 25.38 -27.46 -4.38
N VAL A 167 25.77 -26.41 -5.12
CA VAL A 167 24.87 -25.33 -5.55
C VAL A 167 25.15 -24.93 -7.00
N GLN A 168 24.07 -24.86 -7.80
CA GLN A 168 24.13 -24.57 -9.24
C GLN A 168 23.14 -23.48 -9.65
N LEU A 169 23.49 -22.73 -10.70
CA LEU A 169 22.63 -21.75 -11.36
C LEU A 169 21.56 -22.49 -12.17
N THR A 170 20.30 -22.15 -11.90
CA THR A 170 19.14 -22.79 -12.57
C THR A 170 18.41 -21.85 -13.52
N MET A 171 18.54 -20.53 -13.33
CA MET A 171 17.82 -19.55 -14.12
C MET A 171 18.44 -18.17 -13.96
N ILE A 172 18.37 -17.35 -15.01
CA ILE A 172 18.50 -15.89 -14.93
C ILE A 172 17.22 -15.25 -15.43
N THR A 173 16.78 -14.21 -14.74
CA THR A 173 15.67 -13.36 -15.19
C THR A 173 16.06 -11.90 -15.18
N ASN A 174 15.47 -11.15 -16.10
CA ASN A 174 15.54 -9.70 -16.13
C ASN A 174 14.10 -9.15 -16.00
N ARG A 175 13.87 -8.24 -15.06
CA ARG A 175 12.53 -7.68 -14.76
C ARG A 175 11.43 -8.74 -14.56
N GLY A 176 11.78 -9.91 -14.05
CA GLY A 176 10.86 -11.03 -13.77
C GLY A 176 10.64 -12.01 -14.94
N ILE A 177 11.17 -11.72 -16.13
CA ILE A 177 11.05 -12.58 -17.31
C ILE A 177 12.28 -13.49 -17.41
N LYS A 178 12.07 -14.80 -17.66
CA LYS A 178 13.16 -15.75 -17.91
C LYS A 178 13.92 -15.37 -19.19
N VAL A 179 15.22 -15.12 -19.02
CA VAL A 179 16.14 -14.78 -20.12
C VAL A 179 17.24 -15.84 -20.29
N TRP A 180 17.44 -16.68 -19.27
CA TRP A 180 18.31 -17.85 -19.36
C TRP A 180 17.81 -18.98 -18.44
N PRO A 181 17.90 -20.26 -18.85
CA PRO A 181 18.19 -20.70 -20.21
C PRO A 181 17.01 -20.38 -21.15
N ASP A 182 17.28 -20.42 -22.46
CA ASP A 182 16.28 -20.34 -23.53
C ASP A 182 15.32 -19.14 -23.43
N GLY A 183 15.87 -17.95 -23.16
CA GLY A 183 15.12 -16.69 -23.18
C GLY A 183 14.71 -16.23 -24.58
N PHE A 184 13.67 -15.41 -24.65
CA PHE A 184 13.28 -14.72 -25.89
C PHE A 184 14.25 -13.59 -26.20
N LYS A 185 14.79 -13.55 -27.42
CA LYS A 185 15.77 -12.54 -27.87
C LYS A 185 15.22 -11.11 -27.87
N GLU A 186 13.90 -10.99 -27.99
CA GLU A 186 13.15 -9.74 -28.00
C GLU A 186 12.97 -9.15 -26.58
N THR A 187 13.37 -9.90 -25.54
CA THR A 187 13.23 -9.44 -24.16
C THR A 187 14.15 -8.25 -23.92
N PHE A 188 13.56 -7.07 -23.74
CA PHE A 188 14.28 -5.89 -23.32
C PHE A 188 14.85 -6.07 -21.90
N CYS A 189 16.17 -6.07 -21.79
CA CYS A 189 16.90 -6.26 -20.54
C CYS A 189 17.44 -4.94 -19.98
N THR A 190 17.49 -4.87 -18.66
CA THR A 190 18.16 -3.81 -17.87
C THR A 190 19.47 -4.33 -17.28
N ASP A 191 20.26 -3.47 -16.66
CA ASP A 191 21.51 -3.84 -15.99
C ASP A 191 21.32 -4.56 -14.63
N HIS A 192 20.08 -4.83 -14.22
CA HIS A 192 19.74 -5.51 -12.98
C HIS A 192 19.18 -6.91 -13.23
N TRP A 193 19.95 -7.92 -12.85
CA TRP A 193 19.70 -9.32 -13.16
C TRP A 193 19.41 -10.12 -11.89
N ARG A 194 18.55 -11.13 -11.98
CA ARG A 194 18.31 -12.11 -10.91
C ARG A 194 18.80 -13.48 -11.34
N CYS A 195 19.81 -13.99 -10.66
CA CYS A 195 20.42 -15.29 -10.87
C CYS A 195 19.95 -16.26 -9.78
N ARG A 196 19.17 -17.28 -10.14
CA ARG A 196 18.62 -18.25 -9.19
C ARG A 196 19.53 -19.45 -9.03
N PHE A 197 20.04 -19.64 -7.83
CA PHE A 197 20.80 -20.81 -7.42
C PHE A 197 19.93 -21.78 -6.64
N LYS A 198 20.10 -23.08 -6.89
CA LYS A 198 19.45 -24.17 -6.17
C LYS A 198 20.46 -25.25 -5.83
N PRO A 199 20.20 -26.09 -4.81
CA PRO A 199 21.06 -27.22 -4.54
C PRO A 199 21.12 -28.16 -5.74
N VAL A 200 22.28 -28.76 -5.97
CA VAL A 200 22.44 -29.87 -6.91
C VAL A 200 21.56 -31.04 -6.45
N ALA A 201 21.08 -31.87 -7.39
CA ALA A 201 20.17 -32.98 -7.07
C ALA A 201 20.75 -33.89 -5.96
N GLY A 202 19.96 -34.11 -4.90
CA GLY A 202 20.38 -34.90 -3.73
C GLY A 202 21.20 -34.14 -2.68
N LYS A 203 21.56 -32.87 -2.93
CA LYS A 203 22.23 -31.99 -1.96
C LYS A 203 21.24 -31.08 -1.24
N LYS A 204 21.71 -30.46 -0.16
CA LYS A 204 20.97 -29.46 0.61
C LYS A 204 21.67 -28.12 0.53
N LEU A 205 20.88 -27.05 0.56
CA LEU A 205 21.40 -25.70 0.64
C LEU A 205 21.40 -25.24 2.10
N GLU A 206 22.59 -25.06 2.66
CA GLU A 206 22.82 -24.41 3.96
C GLU A 206 23.24 -22.95 3.79
N LYS A 207 23.17 -22.15 4.86
CA LYS A 207 23.47 -20.70 4.80
C LYS A 207 24.91 -20.40 4.43
N GLU A 208 25.84 -21.27 4.80
CA GLU A 208 27.26 -21.17 4.50
C GLU A 208 27.50 -21.14 2.98
N HIS A 209 26.68 -21.87 2.21
CA HIS A 209 26.78 -21.84 0.75
C HIS A 209 26.38 -20.48 0.15
N ILE A 210 25.47 -19.75 0.80
CA ILE A 210 25.11 -18.38 0.36
C ILE A 210 26.29 -17.43 0.59
N ILE A 211 26.96 -17.56 1.74
CA ILE A 211 28.16 -16.79 2.05
C ILE A 211 29.26 -17.10 1.03
N GLN A 212 29.46 -18.39 0.72
CA GLN A 212 30.42 -18.82 -0.29
C GLN A 212 30.11 -18.25 -1.68
N LEU A 213 28.84 -18.30 -2.12
CA LEU A 213 28.42 -17.69 -3.39
C LEU A 213 28.77 -16.20 -3.47
N LEU A 214 28.55 -15.45 -2.38
CA LEU A 214 28.88 -14.02 -2.33
C LEU A 214 30.39 -13.77 -2.34
N GLN A 215 31.15 -14.60 -1.62
CA GLN A 215 32.61 -14.54 -1.61
C GLN A 215 33.17 -14.84 -3.01
N ASP A 216 32.63 -15.85 -3.70
CA ASP A 216 33.04 -16.21 -5.04
C ASP A 216 32.61 -15.16 -6.07
N ALA A 217 31.42 -14.57 -5.92
CA ALA A 217 31.00 -13.42 -6.72
C ALA A 217 32.01 -12.27 -6.62
N LEU A 218 32.44 -11.92 -5.41
CA LEU A 218 33.48 -10.91 -5.19
C LEU A 218 34.81 -11.29 -5.86
N ASN A 219 35.27 -12.53 -5.67
CA ASN A 219 36.51 -13.03 -6.25
C ASN A 219 36.48 -13.00 -7.80
N HIS A 220 35.31 -13.22 -8.39
CA HIS A 220 35.09 -13.19 -9.83
C HIS A 220 34.63 -11.83 -10.38
N LYS A 221 34.63 -10.78 -9.55
CA LYS A 221 34.22 -9.41 -9.91
C LYS A 221 32.77 -9.34 -10.45
N ILE A 222 31.90 -10.17 -9.90
CA ILE A 222 30.46 -10.13 -10.13
C ILE A 222 29.86 -9.20 -9.07
N ASP A 223 29.30 -8.07 -9.51
CA ASP A 223 28.74 -7.06 -8.62
C ASP A 223 27.38 -7.50 -8.06
N SER A 224 27.39 -8.15 -6.90
CA SER A 224 26.18 -8.59 -6.19
C SER A 224 25.52 -7.43 -5.43
N ILE A 225 24.26 -7.14 -5.74
CA ILE A 225 23.49 -6.04 -5.14
C ILE A 225 22.69 -6.50 -3.92
N LYS A 226 22.05 -7.66 -4.02
CA LYS A 226 21.18 -8.22 -2.97
C LYS A 226 21.01 -9.73 -3.12
N THR A 227 20.56 -10.38 -2.05
CA THR A 227 20.16 -11.80 -2.07
C THR A 227 18.74 -11.96 -1.55
N GLU A 228 18.03 -12.97 -2.05
CA GLU A 228 16.73 -13.40 -1.52
C GLU A 228 16.74 -14.91 -1.33
N ASN A 229 16.52 -15.36 -0.09
CA ASN A 229 16.52 -16.79 0.22
C ASN A 229 15.18 -17.42 -0.17
N LEU A 230 15.25 -18.57 -0.85
CA LEU A 230 14.08 -19.30 -1.31
C LEU A 230 13.73 -20.37 -0.29
N TYR A 231 12.55 -20.25 0.31
CA TYR A 231 12.09 -21.17 1.34
C TYR A 231 10.88 -21.99 0.91
N GLU A 232 10.88 -23.23 1.35
CA GLU A 232 9.67 -24.02 1.51
C GLU A 232 9.18 -23.95 2.95
N PHE A 233 7.86 -23.87 3.12
CA PHE A 233 7.21 -23.98 4.42
C PHE A 233 6.27 -25.18 4.38
N ASP A 234 6.57 -26.20 5.19
CA ASP A 234 5.92 -27.52 5.17
C ASP A 234 5.90 -28.14 3.76
N GLY A 235 7.03 -28.06 3.04
CA GLY A 235 7.19 -28.59 1.68
C GLY A 235 6.52 -27.77 0.57
N VAL A 236 5.93 -26.62 0.90
CA VAL A 236 5.30 -25.72 -0.09
C VAL A 236 6.21 -24.54 -0.36
N ALA A 237 6.61 -24.35 -1.63
CA ALA A 237 7.41 -23.22 -2.06
C ALA A 237 6.69 -21.89 -1.77
N LYS A 238 7.35 -20.97 -1.07
CA LYS A 238 6.86 -19.61 -0.77
C LYS A 238 7.66 -18.53 -1.51
N TYR A 239 7.99 -18.83 -2.75
CA TYR A 239 8.62 -17.92 -3.70
C TYR A 239 7.98 -18.11 -5.07
N SER A 240 7.96 -17.06 -5.89
CA SER A 240 7.44 -17.15 -7.25
C SER A 240 8.47 -17.73 -8.21
N LEU A 241 7.98 -18.38 -9.26
CA LEU A 241 8.75 -18.73 -10.43
C LEU A 241 8.94 -17.49 -11.33
N GLY A 242 9.95 -17.51 -12.19
CA GLY A 242 10.05 -16.49 -13.25
C GLY A 242 8.93 -16.65 -14.27
N GLN A 243 8.51 -15.58 -14.93
CA GLN A 243 7.58 -15.71 -16.05
C GLN A 243 8.26 -16.51 -17.18
N GLY A 244 7.65 -17.62 -17.61
CA GLY A 244 8.23 -18.57 -18.55
C GLY A 244 8.95 -19.77 -17.89
N GLN A 245 8.78 -19.95 -16.57
CA GLN A 245 8.99 -21.23 -15.87
C GLN A 245 7.66 -21.95 -15.63
#